data_AF-A0A9E5BJP1-F1
#
_entry.id   AF-A0A9E5BJP1-F1
#
_cell.length_a   1.000
_cell.length_b   1.000
_cell.length_c   1.000
_cell.angle_alpha   90.00
_cell.angle_beta   90.00
_cell.angle_gamma   90.00
#
_symmetry.space_group_name_H-M   'P 1'
#
loop_
_entity.id
_entity.type
_entity.pdbx_description
1 polymer ?
#
loop_
_entity_poly.entity_id
_entity_poly.type
_entity_poly.pdbx_seq_one_letter_code
_entity_poly.pdbx_strand_id
1 'polypeptide(L)'
;YDARYYVADPKGQNGFALEIHYIRSFKGADLAKRTIDEMTRLGVSEKQRMIWLQSLEKIFPDIASGDTLIGIHLPDRGTLFLHNGKPVGDVPGDAFAKAFFGIWLDERTSAPRLRSALIASRCPPALIAANCPNP
;
A
#
# COMPACT_ATOMS: atom_id res chain seq x y z
N TYR A 1 8.64 -1.84 9.78
CA TYR A 1 8.87 -1.76 8.34
C TYR A 1 9.20 -0.31 8.02
N ASP A 2 9.99 -0.07 7.00
CA ASP A 2 10.12 1.26 6.38
C ASP A 2 9.21 1.31 5.17
N ALA A 3 8.73 2.48 4.74
CA ALA A 3 7.92 2.56 3.54
C ALA A 3 8.27 3.78 2.67
N ARG A 4 8.20 3.58 1.35
CA ARG A 4 8.46 4.58 0.32
C ARG A 4 7.23 4.76 -0.54
N TYR A 5 7.04 5.98 -1.04
CA TYR A 5 5.87 6.34 -1.83
C TYR A 5 6.28 6.96 -3.15
N TYR A 6 5.67 6.45 -4.21
CA TYR A 6 5.93 6.89 -5.58
C TYR A 6 4.62 7.41 -6.15
N VAL A 7 4.64 8.62 -6.71
CA VAL A 7 3.47 9.18 -7.39
C VAL A 7 3.76 9.31 -8.89
N ALA A 8 2.78 8.97 -9.72
CA ALA A 8 2.87 9.20 -11.17
C ALA A 8 2.69 10.69 -11.54
N ASP A 9 2.05 11.47 -10.68
CA ASP A 9 1.86 12.92 -10.81
C ASP A 9 1.82 13.61 -9.42
N PRO A 10 2.04 14.94 -9.33
CA PRO A 10 2.10 15.66 -8.05
C PRO A 10 0.84 15.58 -7.18
N LYS A 11 -0.31 15.22 -7.76
CA LYS A 11 -1.60 15.06 -7.06
C LYS A 11 -1.95 13.59 -6.80
N GLY A 12 -1.18 12.63 -7.30
CA GLY A 12 -1.44 11.18 -7.21
C GLY A 12 -2.70 10.73 -7.95
N GLN A 13 -3.21 11.53 -8.89
CA GLN A 13 -4.44 11.27 -9.65
C GLN A 13 -4.25 10.19 -10.73
N ASN A 14 -3.03 10.01 -11.22
CA ASN A 14 -2.65 9.02 -12.23
C ASN A 14 -2.07 7.74 -11.61
N GLY A 15 -2.33 7.51 -10.32
CA GLY A 15 -1.83 6.36 -9.59
C GLY A 15 -0.56 6.66 -8.79
N PHE A 16 -0.33 5.77 -7.84
CA PHE A 16 0.77 5.87 -6.89
C PHE A 16 1.12 4.48 -6.36
N ALA A 17 2.30 4.33 -5.76
CA ALA A 17 2.74 3.08 -5.16
C ALA A 17 3.21 3.31 -3.74
N LEU A 18 2.91 2.36 -2.86
CA LEU A 18 3.46 2.26 -1.52
C LEU A 18 4.33 1.00 -1.46
N GLU A 19 5.63 1.21 -1.30
CA GLU A 19 6.62 0.18 -1.06
C GLU A 19 6.84 0.03 0.44
N ILE A 20 6.81 -1.21 0.94
CA ILE A 20 7.01 -1.55 2.35
C ILE A 20 8.21 -2.49 2.44
N HIS A 21 9.25 -2.07 3.16
CA HIS A 21 10.43 -2.87 3.46
C HIS A 21 10.30 -3.53 4.84
N TYR A 22 10.24 -4.85 4.86
CA TYR A 22 10.00 -5.62 6.08
C TYR A 22 11.29 -5.97 6.79
N ILE A 23 11.43 -5.52 8.03
CA ILE A 23 12.58 -5.84 8.90
C ILE A 23 12.37 -7.11 9.75
N ARG A 24 11.26 -7.82 9.53
CA ARG A 24 10.88 -9.07 10.22
C ARG A 24 10.09 -9.95 9.26
N SER A 25 10.17 -11.26 9.47
CA SER A 25 9.42 -12.22 8.68
C SER A 25 7.96 -12.32 9.13
N PHE A 26 7.05 -12.56 8.18
CA PHE A 26 5.62 -12.76 8.40
C PHE A 26 5.09 -13.87 7.49
N LYS A 27 4.12 -14.66 7.97
CA LYS A 27 3.35 -15.53 7.09
C LYS A 27 2.36 -14.69 6.27
N GLY A 28 2.17 -15.06 5.00
CA GLY A 28 1.29 -14.32 4.08
C GLY A 28 -0.14 -14.20 4.63
N ALA A 29 -0.68 -15.29 5.19
CA ALA A 29 -1.99 -15.30 5.83
C ALA A 29 -2.07 -14.38 7.07
N ASP A 30 -1.01 -14.30 7.88
CA ASP A 30 -0.98 -13.41 9.04
C ASP A 30 -0.91 -11.94 8.60
N LEU A 31 -0.18 -11.66 7.52
CA LEU A 31 -0.13 -10.33 6.92
C LEU A 31 -1.50 -9.92 6.35
N ALA A 32 -2.19 -10.85 5.68
CA ALA A 32 -3.55 -10.64 5.16
C ALA A 32 -4.53 -10.30 6.30
N LYS A 33 -4.52 -11.08 7.38
CA LYS A 33 -5.36 -10.84 8.57
C LYS A 33 -5.09 -9.47 9.19
N ARG A 34 -3.81 -9.13 9.41
CA ARG A 34 -3.43 -7.80 9.94
C ARG A 34 -3.90 -6.65 9.06
N THR A 35 -3.84 -6.83 7.74
CA THR A 35 -4.32 -5.82 6.78
C THR A 35 -5.83 -5.60 6.95
N ILE A 36 -6.59 -6.69 7.10
CA ILE A 36 -8.04 -6.62 7.34
C ILE A 36 -8.36 -6.00 8.71
N ASP A 37 -7.57 -6.27 9.75
CA ASP A 37 -7.74 -5.65 11.06
C ASP A 37 -7.58 -4.13 10.98
N GLU A 38 -6.61 -3.63 10.22
CA GLU A 38 -6.45 -2.19 9.98
C GLU A 38 -7.64 -1.60 9.19
N MET A 39 -8.11 -2.29 8.14
CA MET A 39 -9.30 -1.87 7.40
C MET A 39 -10.57 -1.84 8.25
N THR A 40 -10.64 -2.71 9.28
CA THR A 40 -11.75 -2.71 10.24
C THR A 40 -11.83 -1.39 10.99
N ARG A 41 -10.67 -0.84 11.41
CA ARG A 41 -10.59 0.45 12.11
C ARG A 41 -11.01 1.63 11.24
N LEU A 42 -10.90 1.48 9.92
CA LEU A 42 -11.35 2.48 8.95
C LEU A 42 -12.86 2.41 8.68
N GLY A 43 -13.56 1.42 9.24
CA GLY A 43 -15.02 1.27 9.13
C GLY A 43 -15.48 0.35 7.99
N VAL A 44 -14.60 -0.50 7.44
CA VAL A 44 -14.97 -1.44 6.38
C VAL A 44 -15.92 -2.51 6.93
N SER A 45 -17.03 -2.74 6.22
CA SER A 45 -18.04 -3.74 6.60
C SER A 45 -17.46 -5.16 6.65
N GLU A 46 -17.99 -5.99 7.55
CA GLU A 46 -17.54 -7.39 7.71
C GLU A 46 -17.66 -8.20 6.42
N LYS A 47 -18.78 -8.05 5.69
CA LYS A 47 -18.98 -8.71 4.39
C LYS A 47 -17.85 -8.40 3.41
N GLN A 48 -17.47 -7.13 3.32
CA GLN A 48 -16.41 -6.69 2.41
C GLN A 48 -15.03 -7.18 2.87
N ARG A 49 -14.78 -7.14 4.19
CA ARG A 49 -13.55 -7.65 4.81
C ARG A 49 -13.33 -9.14 4.53
N MET A 50 -14.37 -9.97 4.60
CA MET A 50 -14.26 -11.40 4.32
C MET A 50 -13.88 -11.69 2.86
N ILE A 51 -14.45 -10.96 1.91
CA ILE A 51 -14.13 -11.10 0.48
C ILE A 51 -12.67 -10.71 0.22
N TRP A 52 -12.23 -9.60 0.81
CA TRP A 52 -10.86 -9.13 0.66
C TRP A 52 -9.85 -10.02 1.38
N LEU A 53 -10.19 -10.57 2.54
CA LEU A 53 -9.33 -11.53 3.25
C LEU A 53 -8.97 -12.73 2.34
N GLN A 54 -9.98 -13.35 1.72
CA GLN A 54 -9.76 -14.48 0.82
C GLN A 54 -8.90 -14.12 -0.40
N SER A 55 -9.00 -12.88 -0.87
CA SER A 55 -8.17 -12.40 -1.99
C SER A 55 -6.72 -12.20 -1.54
N LEU A 56 -6.53 -11.56 -0.38
CA LEU A 56 -5.21 -11.28 0.17
C LEU A 56 -4.47 -12.55 0.59
N GLU A 57 -5.15 -13.54 1.16
CA GLU A 57 -4.53 -14.83 1.51
C GLU A 57 -4.00 -15.60 0.29
N LYS A 58 -4.54 -15.33 -0.92
CA LYS A 58 -4.04 -15.92 -2.17
C LYS A 58 -2.89 -15.12 -2.79
N ILE A 59 -2.86 -13.80 -2.57
CA ILE A 59 -1.92 -12.89 -3.21
C ILE A 59 -0.68 -12.67 -2.37
N PHE A 60 -0.82 -12.55 -1.04
CA PHE A 60 0.28 -12.22 -0.16
C PHE A 60 1.17 -13.45 0.08
N PRO A 61 2.44 -13.41 -0.36
CA PRO A 61 3.38 -14.48 -0.08
C PRO A 61 3.84 -14.41 1.38
N ASP A 62 4.53 -15.46 1.81
CA ASP A 62 5.36 -15.37 3.00
C ASP A 62 6.46 -14.32 2.80
N ILE A 63 6.60 -13.41 3.76
CA ILE A 63 7.56 -12.32 3.74
C ILE A 63 8.73 -12.70 4.64
N ALA A 64 9.95 -12.66 4.12
CA ALA A 64 11.17 -12.77 4.90
C ALA A 64 11.66 -11.41 5.40
N SER A 65 12.52 -11.41 6.42
CA SER A 65 13.25 -10.20 6.79
C SER A 65 14.12 -9.73 5.62
N GLY A 66 14.01 -8.46 5.26
CA GLY A 66 14.66 -7.84 4.10
C GLY A 66 13.80 -7.83 2.84
N ASP A 67 12.67 -8.54 2.82
CA ASP A 67 11.77 -8.53 1.67
C ASP A 67 11.01 -7.20 1.55
N THR A 68 10.53 -6.98 0.34
CA THR A 68 9.78 -5.79 -0.03
C THR A 68 8.43 -6.17 -0.63
N LEU A 69 7.35 -5.56 -0.14
CA LEU A 69 6.02 -5.64 -0.75
C LEU A 69 5.59 -4.26 -1.22
N ILE A 70 5.14 -4.15 -2.47
CA ILE A 70 4.70 -2.91 -3.09
C ILE A 70 3.22 -3.04 -3.44
N GLY A 71 2.39 -2.13 -2.96
CA GLY A 71 1.02 -1.94 -3.44
C GLY A 71 0.95 -0.76 -4.41
N ILE A 72 0.52 -0.98 -5.64
CA ILE A 72 0.40 0.03 -6.70
C ILE A 72 -1.07 0.31 -6.93
N HIS A 73 -1.50 1.54 -6.65
CA HIS A 73 -2.80 2.04 -7.03
C HIS A 73 -2.84 2.29 -8.54
N LEU A 74 -3.75 1.58 -9.21
CA LEU A 74 -4.09 1.79 -10.61
C LEU A 74 -5.51 2.39 -10.64
N PRO A 75 -5.65 3.69 -10.99
CA PRO A 75 -6.95 4.35 -11.08
C PRO A 75 -7.93 3.55 -11.95
N ASP A 76 -9.19 3.47 -11.51
CA ASP A 76 -10.30 2.75 -12.15
C ASP A 76 -10.10 1.22 -12.30
N ARG A 77 -9.00 0.67 -11.76
CA ARG A 77 -8.69 -0.77 -11.82
C ARG A 77 -8.61 -1.38 -10.43
N GLY A 78 -7.87 -0.78 -9.49
CA GLY A 78 -7.70 -1.31 -8.14
C GLY A 78 -6.26 -1.22 -7.65
N THR A 79 -5.75 -2.33 -7.08
CA THR A 79 -4.40 -2.39 -6.49
C THR A 79 -3.63 -3.61 -7.00
N LEU A 80 -2.46 -3.38 -7.61
CA LEU A 80 -1.51 -4.43 -8.00
C LEU A 80 -0.44 -4.60 -6.92
N PHE A 81 -0.11 -5.84 -6.58
CA PHE A 81 0.92 -6.17 -5.60
C PHE A 81 2.18 -6.74 -6.26
N LEU A 82 3.34 -6.21 -5.87
CA LEU A 82 4.65 -6.75 -6.21
C LEU A 82 5.38 -7.22 -4.95
N HIS A 83 5.98 -8.41 -4.97
CA HIS A 83 6.90 -8.89 -3.95
C HIS A 83 8.31 -8.99 -4.53
N ASN A 84 9.29 -8.32 -3.92
CA ASN A 84 10.66 -8.21 -4.42
C ASN A 84 10.72 -7.82 -5.91
N GLY A 85 9.84 -6.88 -6.31
CA GLY A 85 9.73 -6.37 -7.68
C GLY A 85 8.94 -7.26 -8.66
N LYS A 86 8.46 -8.44 -8.25
CA LYS A 86 7.69 -9.35 -9.11
C LYS A 86 6.19 -9.29 -8.80
N PRO A 87 5.31 -9.22 -9.81
CA PRO A 87 3.87 -9.26 -9.58
C PRO A 87 3.43 -10.55 -8.89
N VAL A 88 2.66 -10.41 -7.81
CA VAL A 88 2.08 -11.56 -7.06
C VAL A 88 0.55 -11.63 -7.15
N GLY A 89 -0.09 -10.55 -7.63
CA GLY A 89 -1.52 -10.52 -7.91
C GLY A 89 -2.11 -9.13 -7.72
N ASP A 90 -3.39 -8.98 -8.03
CA ASP A 90 -4.12 -7.73 -7.89
C ASP A 90 -5.48 -7.93 -7.22
N VAL A 91 -5.97 -6.87 -6.59
CA VAL A 91 -7.32 -6.80 -6.05
C VAL A 91 -8.05 -5.64 -6.75
N PRO A 92 -9.13 -5.93 -7.49
CA PRO A 92 -9.81 -4.91 -8.27
C PRO A 92 -10.70 -4.00 -7.40
N GLY A 93 -10.98 -2.81 -7.92
CA GLY A 93 -11.96 -1.88 -7.41
C GLY A 93 -11.41 -0.80 -6.48
N ASP A 94 -11.90 0.41 -6.65
CA ASP A 94 -11.44 1.60 -5.91
C ASP A 94 -11.78 1.54 -4.43
N ALA A 95 -12.85 0.83 -4.06
CA ALA A 95 -13.22 0.62 -2.66
C ALA A 95 -12.11 -0.11 -1.89
N PHE A 96 -11.52 -1.14 -2.50
CA PHE A 96 -10.38 -1.84 -1.90
C PHE A 96 -9.17 -0.93 -1.85
N ALA A 97 -8.81 -0.29 -2.97
CA ALA A 97 -7.65 0.58 -3.04
C ALA A 97 -7.72 1.68 -1.97
N LYS A 98 -8.86 2.36 -1.85
CA LYS A 98 -9.09 3.40 -0.82
C LYS A 98 -8.93 2.85 0.59
N ALA A 99 -9.47 1.67 0.88
CA ALA A 99 -9.34 1.05 2.19
C ALA A 99 -7.89 0.63 2.49
N PHE A 100 -7.20 0.03 1.52
CA PHE A 100 -5.84 -0.47 1.68
C PHE A 100 -4.84 0.66 1.87
N PHE A 101 -4.81 1.64 0.97
CA PHE A 101 -3.91 2.79 1.11
C PHE A 101 -4.31 3.70 2.28
N GLY A 102 -5.59 3.72 2.63
CA GLY A 102 -6.10 4.38 3.83
C GLY A 102 -5.45 3.89 5.12
N ILE A 103 -4.93 2.65 5.17
CA ILE A 103 -4.18 2.14 6.33
C ILE A 103 -3.02 3.06 6.70
N TRP A 104 -2.41 3.75 5.72
CA TRP A 104 -1.29 4.67 5.93
C TRP A 104 -1.64 6.14 5.69
N LEU A 105 -2.58 6.42 4.80
CA LEU A 105 -2.91 7.79 4.38
C LEU A 105 -4.07 8.41 5.16
N ASP A 106 -4.99 7.61 5.71
CA ASP A 106 -6.12 8.09 6.51
C ASP A 106 -5.62 8.70 7.83
N GLU A 107 -6.29 9.74 8.31
CA GLU A 107 -5.95 10.40 9.58
C GLU A 107 -6.06 9.48 10.79
N ARG A 108 -6.87 8.41 10.68
CA ARG A 108 -7.08 7.38 11.70
C ARG A 108 -6.05 6.24 11.63
N THR A 109 -5.00 6.39 10.82
CA THR A 109 -3.93 5.39 10.65
C THR A 109 -3.23 5.03 11.96
N SER A 110 -2.89 3.74 12.12
CA SER A 110 -2.02 3.26 13.20
C SER A 110 -0.54 3.64 13.01
N ALA A 111 -0.17 4.22 11.86
CA ALA A 111 1.19 4.62 11.50
C ALA A 111 1.33 6.14 11.22
N PRO A 112 1.03 7.03 12.19
CA PRO A 112 0.97 8.48 11.98
C PRO A 112 2.31 9.09 11.53
N ARG A 113 3.45 8.52 11.97
CA ARG A 113 4.78 8.97 11.51
C ARG A 113 5.00 8.71 10.02
N LEU A 114 4.53 7.56 9.52
CA LEU A 114 4.61 7.22 8.11
C LEU A 114 3.69 8.12 7.29
N ARG A 115 2.46 8.36 7.75
CA ARG A 115 1.55 9.34 7.12
C ARG A 115 2.21 10.71 6.93
N SER A 116 2.85 11.24 7.97
CA SER A 116 3.53 12.53 7.87
C SER A 116 4.66 12.52 6.83
N ALA A 117 5.44 11.44 6.74
CA ALA A 117 6.48 11.30 5.72
C ALA A 117 5.90 11.18 4.30
N LEU A 118 4.78 10.47 4.15
CA LEU A 118 4.05 10.29 2.88
C LEU A 118 3.44 11.60 2.36
N ILE A 119 2.89 12.43 3.26
CA ILE A 119 2.23 13.70 2.90
C ILE A 119 3.24 14.84 2.76
N ALA A 120 4.36 14.80 3.49
CA ALA A 120 5.44 15.77 3.36
C ALA A 120 6.24 15.60 2.06
N SER A 121 6.30 14.39 1.51
CA SER A 121 7.03 14.09 0.27
C SER A 121 6.18 14.36 -0.97
N ARG A 122 5.99 15.63 -1.31
CA ARG A 122 5.34 16.07 -2.57
C ARG A 122 6.28 16.10 -3.79
N CYS A 123 7.56 15.76 -3.62
CA CYS A 123 8.52 15.64 -4.72
C CYS A 123 8.93 14.16 -4.83
N PRO A 124 8.65 13.49 -5.97
CA PRO A 124 9.02 12.09 -6.15
C PRO A 124 10.55 11.91 -6.18
N PRO A 125 11.08 10.76 -5.73
CA PRO A 125 12.51 10.46 -5.86
C PRO A 125 12.93 10.43 -7.34
N ALA A 126 14.13 10.98 -7.61
CA ALA A 126 14.68 11.34 -8.92
C ALA A 126 15.03 10.17 -9.86
N LEU A 127 14.11 9.21 -10.05
CA LEU A 127 14.24 8.15 -11.05
C LEU A 127 13.26 8.33 -12.22
N ILE A 128 12.38 9.35 -12.17
CA ILE A 128 11.42 9.67 -13.24
C ILE A 128 11.49 11.19 -13.50
N ALA A 129 12.50 11.59 -14.28
CA ALA A 129 12.70 12.91 -14.91
C ALA A 129 12.81 14.17 -14.01
N ALA A 130 13.76 15.03 -14.39
CA ALA A 130 14.16 16.25 -13.73
C ALA A 130 13.05 17.31 -13.70
N ASN A 131 12.73 17.82 -12.50
CA ASN A 131 12.49 19.24 -12.17
C ASN A 131 11.63 19.35 -10.91
N CYS A 132 12.26 19.45 -9.74
CA CYS A 132 11.67 20.09 -8.57
C CYS A 132 12.39 21.45 -8.39
N PRO A 133 11.69 22.60 -8.41
CA PRO A 133 12.28 23.87 -8.03
C PRO A 133 12.49 23.87 -6.50
N ASN A 134 13.72 24.14 -6.07
CA ASN A 134 14.09 24.28 -4.66
C ASN A 134 13.50 25.59 -4.09
N PRO A 135 13.18 25.69 -2.78
CA PRO A 135 12.88 26.98 -2.15
C PRO A 135 14.06 27.95 -2.20
#